data_AF-A0AAJ0E9W9-F1
#
_entry.id   AF-A0AAJ0E9W9-F1
#
_cell.length_a   1.000
_cell.length_b   1.000
_cell.length_c   1.000
_cell.angle_alpha   90.00
_cell.angle_beta   90.00
_cell.angle_gamma   90.00
#
_symmetry.space_group_name_H-M   'P 1'
#
loop_
_entity.id
_entity.type
_entity.pdbx_description
1 polymer ?
#
loop_
_entity_poly.entity_id
_entity_poly.type
_entity_poly.pdbx_seq_one_letter_code
_entity_poly.pdbx_strand_id
1 'polypeptide(L)'
;MEKETGVTREPVQGLAVTDNVDQIEAPVTWKAYLVCAFASFGGIFFGYDSGYINGVLGSVNFIEAVEGKGATAIGESDTSLIVSILSCGTFFGALIAGDVADWMGRKWTVILGCFIYMIGVVIQMITGVGSSPLAPIVTGRLIAGIGVGFESAVVILYMSEIVSIPASLRIPSAIH
;
A
#
# COMPACT_ATOMS: atom_id res chain seq x y z
N MET A 1 41.38 21.86 64.30
CA MET A 1 41.33 22.99 63.36
C MET A 1 40.52 22.55 62.16
N GLU A 2 39.40 23.22 61.99
CA GLU A 2 38.50 23.27 60.82
C GLU A 2 39.23 23.19 59.47
N LYS A 3 38.66 22.45 58.50
CA LYS A 3 38.31 23.05 57.21
C LYS A 3 37.35 22.18 56.40
N GLU A 4 36.32 22.87 55.93
CA GLU A 4 35.10 22.42 55.28
C GLU A 4 35.26 22.03 53.79
N THR A 5 34.27 21.26 53.33
CA THR A 5 33.61 21.33 52.01
C THR A 5 34.44 21.43 50.73
N GLY A 6 34.37 20.34 49.95
CA GLY A 6 34.52 20.36 48.50
C GLY A 6 33.82 19.14 47.92
N VAL A 7 32.50 19.19 47.78
CA VAL A 7 31.74 18.21 46.98
C VAL A 7 32.20 18.38 45.52
N THR A 8 33.16 17.57 45.10
CA THR A 8 33.54 17.44 43.69
C THR A 8 32.41 16.70 42.99
N ARG A 9 31.67 17.43 42.16
CA ARG A 9 30.66 16.89 41.25
C ARG A 9 31.35 15.92 40.31
N GLU A 10 31.10 14.63 40.49
CA GLU A 10 31.39 13.60 39.49
C GLU A 10 30.73 14.06 38.17
N PRO A 11 31.45 14.08 37.03
CA PRO A 11 30.83 14.41 35.76
C PRO A 11 29.72 13.38 35.52
N VAL A 12 28.48 13.85 35.49
CA VAL A 12 27.32 13.04 35.08
C VAL A 12 27.70 12.40 33.75
N GLN A 13 27.80 11.08 33.77
CA GLN A 13 28.13 10.21 32.64
C GLN A 13 26.95 10.25 31.67
N GLY A 14 26.76 11.42 31.06
CA GLY A 14 25.65 11.81 30.23
C GLY A 14 26.06 11.71 28.78
N LEU A 15 25.28 10.92 28.05
CA LEU A 15 25.23 10.82 26.59
C LEU A 15 26.51 10.28 25.95
N ALA A 16 26.54 8.95 25.82
CA ALA A 16 27.15 8.34 24.65
C ALA A 16 26.38 8.82 23.40
N VAL A 17 26.70 10.03 22.92
CA VAL A 17 26.40 10.41 21.54
C VAL A 17 27.30 9.52 20.70
N THR A 18 26.71 8.51 20.06
CA THR A 18 27.40 7.77 19.01
C THR A 18 27.68 8.74 17.87
N ASP A 19 28.90 9.30 17.83
CA ASP A 19 29.43 10.16 16.75
C ASP A 19 29.62 9.40 15.42
N ASN A 20 29.05 8.21 15.29
CA ASN A 20 29.10 7.38 14.10
C ASN A 20 27.72 7.36 13.43
N VAL A 21 27.42 8.45 12.71
CA VAL A 21 26.20 8.57 11.89
C VAL A 21 26.10 7.43 10.86
N ASP A 22 27.25 6.89 10.42
CA ASP A 22 27.34 5.78 9.47
C ASP A 22 26.88 4.43 10.05
N GLN A 23 26.78 4.27 11.38
CA GLN A 23 26.25 3.04 12.00
C GLN A 23 24.71 3.04 12.14
N ILE A 24 24.07 4.20 11.98
CA ILE A 24 22.61 4.34 11.98
C ILE A 24 22.06 4.07 10.58
N GLU A 25 22.85 4.35 9.55
CA GLU A 25 22.52 4.05 8.16
C GLU A 25 22.79 2.58 7.87
N ALA A 26 21.82 1.72 8.20
CA ALA A 26 21.85 0.32 7.79
C ALA A 26 22.24 0.24 6.31
N PRO A 27 23.26 -0.55 5.93
CA PRO A 27 23.77 -0.55 4.57
C PRO A 27 22.61 -0.83 3.62
N VAL A 28 22.37 0.08 2.66
CA VAL A 28 21.33 -0.03 1.64
C VAL A 28 21.59 -1.28 0.80
N THR A 29 21.13 -2.40 1.33
CA THR A 29 21.34 -3.72 0.76
C THR A 29 20.56 -3.77 -0.55
N TRP A 30 21.04 -4.51 -1.54
CA TRP A 30 20.31 -4.73 -2.80
C TRP A 30 18.80 -5.03 -2.61
N LYS A 31 18.45 -5.72 -1.52
CA LYS A 31 17.06 -5.97 -1.11
C LYS A 31 16.26 -4.70 -0.80
N ALA A 32 16.86 -3.68 -0.19
CA ALA A 32 16.21 -2.40 0.07
C ALA A 32 15.89 -1.65 -1.23
N TYR A 33 16.79 -1.68 -2.21
CA TYR A 33 16.52 -1.13 -3.55
C TYR A 33 15.35 -1.85 -4.23
N LEU A 34 15.29 -3.19 -4.13
CA LEU A 34 14.16 -3.96 -4.69
C LEU A 34 12.83 -3.62 -4.01
N VAL A 35 12.83 -3.40 -2.69
CA VAL A 35 11.62 -2.98 -1.95
C VAL A 35 11.17 -1.59 -2.35
N CYS A 36 12.10 -0.64 -2.44
CA CYS A 36 11.78 0.72 -2.88
C CYS A 36 11.24 0.73 -4.32
N ALA A 37 11.81 -0.08 -5.20
CA ALA A 37 11.31 -0.25 -6.56
C ALA A 37 9.89 -0.84 -6.56
N PHE A 38 9.65 -1.91 -5.79
CA PHE A 38 8.34 -2.57 -5.71
C PHE A 38 7.26 -1.66 -5.07
N ALA A 39 7.62 -0.93 -4.01
CA ALA A 39 6.75 0.05 -3.38
C ALA A 39 6.41 1.22 -4.32
N SER A 40 7.37 1.65 -5.14
CA SER A 40 7.16 2.68 -6.15
C SER A 40 6.19 2.21 -7.24
N PHE A 41 6.28 0.94 -7.67
CA PHE A 41 5.28 0.36 -8.58
C PHE A 41 3.87 0.36 -7.97
N GLY A 42 3.70 0.00 -6.69
CA GLY A 42 2.41 0.09 -6.02
C GLY A 42 1.85 1.53 -5.99
N GLY A 43 2.70 2.53 -5.73
CA GLY A 43 2.31 3.94 -5.77
C GLY A 43 1.92 4.43 -7.17
N ILE A 44 2.69 4.07 -8.19
CA ILE A 44 2.38 4.38 -9.60
C ILE A 44 1.06 3.73 -10.00
N PHE A 45 0.85 2.48 -9.62
CA PHE A 45 -0.34 1.72 -9.93
C PHE A 45 -1.60 2.30 -9.28
N PHE A 46 -1.51 2.66 -7.99
CA PHE A 46 -2.60 3.32 -7.28
C PHE A 46 -2.93 4.69 -7.90
N GLY A 47 -1.89 5.46 -8.28
CA GLY A 47 -2.05 6.72 -9.00
C GLY A 47 -2.70 6.54 -10.38
N TYR A 48 -2.32 5.48 -11.11
CA TYR A 48 -2.93 5.13 -12.39
C TYR A 48 -4.41 4.78 -12.24
N ASP A 49 -4.80 3.93 -11.28
CA ASP A 49 -6.20 3.54 -11.07
C ASP A 49 -7.10 4.75 -10.77
N SER A 50 -6.61 5.64 -9.89
CA SER A 50 -7.29 6.89 -9.53
C SER A 50 -7.33 7.88 -10.71
N GLY A 51 -6.26 8.00 -11.50
CA GLY A 51 -6.23 8.87 -12.68
C GLY A 51 -7.16 8.39 -13.80
N TYR A 52 -7.15 7.09 -14.08
CA TYR A 52 -8.01 6.45 -15.08
C TYR A 52 -9.50 6.65 -14.76
N ILE A 53 -9.93 6.42 -13.52
CA ILE A 53 -11.35 6.55 -13.17
C ILE A 53 -11.85 7.99 -13.30
N ASN A 54 -11.03 8.97 -12.88
CA ASN A 54 -11.35 10.38 -13.06
C ASN A 54 -11.46 10.75 -14.55
N GLY A 55 -10.61 10.18 -15.40
CA GLY A 55 -10.70 10.35 -16.86
C GLY A 55 -11.98 9.75 -17.46
N VAL A 56 -12.41 8.57 -17.00
CA VAL A 56 -13.67 7.94 -17.44
C VAL A 56 -14.89 8.74 -16.99
N LEU A 57 -14.91 9.16 -15.73
CA LEU A 57 -15.99 9.97 -15.15
C LEU A 57 -16.16 11.34 -15.86
N GLY A 58 -15.06 11.92 -16.34
CA GLY A 58 -15.07 13.17 -17.12
C GLY A 58 -15.39 13.00 -18.61
N SER A 59 -15.58 11.77 -19.10
CA SER A 59 -15.82 11.53 -20.52
C SER A 59 -17.29 11.73 -20.89
N VAL A 60 -17.53 12.53 -21.94
CA VAL A 60 -18.90 12.87 -22.40
C VAL A 60 -19.70 11.63 -22.77
N ASN A 61 -19.06 10.63 -23.38
CA ASN A 61 -19.68 9.36 -23.74
C ASN A 61 -20.14 8.55 -22.51
N PHE A 62 -19.40 8.61 -21.41
CA PHE A 62 -19.76 7.92 -20.18
C PHE A 62 -20.88 8.65 -19.44
N ILE A 63 -20.82 9.98 -19.38
CA ILE A 63 -21.87 10.84 -18.78
C ILE A 63 -23.20 10.62 -19.50
N GLU A 64 -23.22 10.65 -20.83
CA GLU A 64 -24.43 10.46 -21.63
C GLU A 64 -24.99 9.03 -21.50
N ALA A 65 -24.13 8.03 -21.30
CA ALA A 65 -24.53 6.64 -21.11
C ALA A 65 -25.09 6.35 -19.70
N VAL A 66 -24.67 7.11 -18.69
CA VAL A 66 -25.08 6.94 -17.28
C VAL A 66 -26.34 7.75 -16.96
N GLU A 67 -26.34 9.05 -17.24
CA GLU A 67 -27.44 9.97 -16.87
C GLU A 67 -28.44 10.23 -18.01
N GLY A 68 -28.08 9.88 -19.25
CA GLY A 68 -28.91 10.12 -20.43
C GLY A 68 -28.51 11.35 -21.24
N LYS A 69 -29.19 11.53 -22.38
CA LYS A 69 -28.83 12.56 -23.38
C LYS A 69 -28.95 13.98 -22.81
N GLY A 70 -27.83 14.70 -22.77
CA GLY A 70 -27.76 16.11 -22.35
C GLY A 70 -27.26 16.35 -20.92
N ALA A 71 -26.88 15.30 -20.19
CA ALA A 71 -26.23 15.44 -18.90
C ALA A 71 -24.81 16.02 -19.04
N THR A 72 -24.44 16.93 -18.15
CA THR A 72 -23.13 17.60 -18.13
C THR A 72 -22.16 16.99 -17.13
N ALA A 73 -22.66 16.20 -16.19
CA ALA A 73 -21.87 15.53 -15.15
C ALA A 73 -22.54 14.22 -14.72
N ILE A 74 -21.76 13.31 -14.13
CA ILE A 74 -22.28 12.13 -13.41
C ILE A 74 -22.84 12.60 -12.07
N GLY A 75 -24.01 12.08 -11.66
CA GLY A 75 -24.57 12.33 -10.33
C GLY A 75 -23.58 12.03 -9.20
N GLU A 76 -23.59 12.88 -8.16
CA GLU A 76 -22.68 12.74 -7.02
C GLU A 76 -22.84 11.39 -6.31
N SER A 77 -24.07 10.84 -6.30
CA SER A 77 -24.36 9.52 -5.72
C SER A 77 -23.57 8.41 -6.41
N ASP A 78 -23.50 8.43 -7.74
CA ASP A 78 -22.90 7.37 -8.54
C ASP A 78 -21.38 7.44 -8.48
N THR A 79 -20.83 8.66 -8.55
CA THR A 79 -19.39 8.90 -8.36
C THR A 79 -18.95 8.44 -6.97
N SER A 80 -19.71 8.79 -5.92
CA SER A 80 -19.41 8.38 -4.55
C SER A 80 -19.50 6.86 -4.37
N LEU A 81 -20.45 6.21 -5.05
CA LEU A 81 -20.59 4.75 -5.02
C LEU A 81 -19.37 4.07 -5.69
N ILE A 82 -18.94 4.55 -6.85
CA ILE A 82 -17.77 4.03 -7.58
C ILE A 82 -16.47 4.17 -6.77
N VAL A 83 -16.29 5.28 -6.06
CA VAL A 83 -15.10 5.51 -5.23
C VAL A 83 -15.15 4.70 -3.94
N SER A 84 -16.29 4.65 -3.26
CA SER A 84 -16.44 3.95 -1.99
C SER A 84 -16.38 2.42 -2.13
N ILE A 85 -16.89 1.85 -3.23
CA ILE A 85 -16.87 0.40 -3.45
C ILE A 85 -15.45 -0.14 -3.64
N LEU A 86 -14.54 0.67 -4.20
CA LEU A 86 -13.13 0.33 -4.30
C LEU A 86 -12.51 0.19 -2.90
N SER A 87 -12.76 1.15 -2.01
CA SER A 87 -12.31 1.12 -0.62
C SER A 87 -12.89 -0.06 0.17
N CYS A 88 -14.14 -0.42 -0.12
CA CYS A 88 -14.77 -1.62 0.41
C CYS A 88 -14.03 -2.89 -0.06
N GLY A 89 -13.74 -2.99 -1.36
CA GLY A 89 -12.98 -4.09 -1.95
C GLY A 89 -11.56 -4.21 -1.40
N THR A 90 -10.83 -3.09 -1.25
CA THR A 90 -9.48 -3.10 -0.69
C THR A 90 -9.46 -3.51 0.77
N PHE A 91 -10.47 -3.12 1.56
CA PHE A 91 -10.62 -3.55 2.95
C PHE A 91 -10.75 -5.08 3.05
N PHE A 92 -11.68 -5.69 2.31
CA PHE A 92 -11.85 -7.14 2.31
C PHE A 92 -10.66 -7.87 1.68
N GLY A 93 -10.07 -7.29 0.62
CA GLY A 93 -8.86 -7.82 -0.01
C GLY A 93 -7.69 -7.89 0.97
N ALA A 94 -7.43 -6.81 1.71
CA ALA A 94 -6.35 -6.75 2.69
C ALA A 94 -6.54 -7.75 3.86
N LEU A 95 -7.78 -7.98 4.31
CA LEU A 95 -8.07 -8.96 5.35
C LEU A 95 -7.71 -10.40 4.92
N ILE A 96 -8.06 -10.76 3.69
CA ILE A 96 -7.80 -12.11 3.15
C ILE A 96 -6.33 -12.26 2.73
N ALA A 97 -5.69 -11.16 2.30
CA ALA A 97 -4.34 -11.17 1.79
C ALA A 97 -3.30 -11.67 2.79
N GLY A 98 -3.46 -11.38 4.09
CA GLY A 98 -2.55 -11.86 5.13
C GLY A 98 -2.51 -13.39 5.20
N ASP A 99 -3.68 -14.02 5.30
CA ASP A 99 -3.80 -15.49 5.38
C ASP A 99 -3.31 -16.17 4.09
N VAL A 100 -3.63 -15.60 2.92
CA VAL A 100 -3.16 -16.11 1.63
C VAL A 100 -1.64 -15.94 1.45
N ALA A 101 -1.06 -14.86 1.98
CA ALA A 101 0.38 -14.62 1.94
C ALA A 101 1.17 -15.64 2.76
N ASP A 102 0.63 -16.04 3.91
CA ASP A 102 1.25 -17.05 4.76
C ASP A 102 1.12 -18.47 4.16
N TRP A 103 0.02 -18.76 3.45
CA TRP A 103 -0.23 -20.10 2.90
C TRP A 103 0.46 -20.38 1.56
N MET A 104 0.41 -19.43 0.61
CA MET A 104 0.95 -19.60 -0.76
C MET A 104 2.34 -18.99 -0.95
N GLY A 105 2.82 -18.21 0.02
CA GLY A 105 4.07 -17.49 -0.05
C GLY A 105 3.95 -16.16 -0.82
N ARG A 106 4.67 -15.15 -0.31
CA ARG A 106 4.52 -13.74 -0.68
C ARG A 106 4.59 -13.44 -2.18
N LYS A 107 5.47 -14.13 -2.93
CA LYS A 107 5.62 -13.93 -4.38
C LYS A 107 4.36 -14.31 -5.18
N TRP A 108 3.66 -15.36 -4.76
CA TRP A 108 2.49 -15.87 -5.46
C TRP A 108 1.26 -15.02 -5.14
N THR A 109 1.20 -14.47 -3.94
CA THR A 109 0.14 -13.55 -3.51
C THR A 109 0.14 -12.25 -4.33
N VAL A 110 1.32 -11.71 -4.69
CA VAL A 110 1.41 -10.59 -5.63
C VAL A 110 0.84 -10.96 -6.99
N ILE A 111 1.29 -12.08 -7.58
CA ILE A 111 0.86 -12.51 -8.91
C ILE A 111 -0.65 -12.73 -8.94
N LEU A 112 -1.22 -13.32 -7.89
CA LEU A 112 -2.65 -13.51 -7.74
C LEU A 112 -3.40 -12.16 -7.64
N GLY A 113 -2.88 -11.22 -6.85
CA GLY A 113 -3.42 -9.85 -6.72
C GLY A 113 -3.47 -9.14 -8.06
N CYS A 114 -2.38 -9.16 -8.84
CA CYS A 114 -2.33 -8.61 -10.19
C CYS A 114 -3.36 -9.28 -11.11
N PHE A 115 -3.54 -10.60 -11.01
CA PHE A 115 -4.48 -11.35 -11.85
C PHE A 115 -5.93 -10.99 -11.52
N ILE A 116 -6.27 -10.89 -10.24
CA ILE A 116 -7.60 -10.45 -9.77
C ILE A 116 -7.87 -9.01 -10.24
N TYR A 117 -6.88 -8.12 -10.12
CA TYR A 117 -7.00 -6.75 -10.61
C TYR A 117 -7.26 -6.71 -12.13
N MET A 118 -6.48 -7.47 -12.91
CA MET A 118 -6.63 -7.55 -14.36
C MET A 118 -8.04 -8.01 -14.76
N ILE A 119 -8.59 -9.02 -14.07
CA ILE A 119 -9.98 -9.46 -14.28
C ILE A 119 -10.97 -8.32 -13.98
N GLY A 120 -10.77 -7.59 -12.88
CA GLY A 120 -11.60 -6.43 -12.52
C GLY A 120 -11.57 -5.32 -13.57
N VAL A 121 -10.41 -5.02 -14.15
CA VAL A 121 -10.26 -4.03 -15.23
C VAL A 121 -10.92 -4.51 -16.53
N VAL A 122 -10.76 -5.79 -16.87
CA VAL A 122 -11.40 -6.38 -18.04
C VAL A 122 -12.93 -6.31 -17.93
N ILE A 123 -13.49 -6.60 -16.76
CA ILE A 123 -14.93 -6.44 -16.50
C ILE A 123 -15.37 -4.98 -16.69
N GLN A 124 -14.59 -4.01 -16.20
CA GLN A 124 -14.86 -2.58 -16.41
C GLN A 124 -14.84 -2.20 -17.90
N MET A 125 -13.91 -2.77 -18.69
CA MET A 125 -13.75 -2.46 -20.12
C MET A 125 -14.83 -3.08 -21.01
N ILE A 126 -15.23 -4.34 -20.78
CA ILE A 126 -16.21 -5.05 -21.63
C ILE A 126 -17.61 -4.43 -21.52
N THR A 127 -17.84 -3.66 -20.46
CA THR A 127 -19.15 -3.13 -20.06
C THR A 127 -19.69 -2.04 -20.98
N GLY A 128 -18.86 -1.43 -21.82
CA GLY A 128 -19.29 -0.41 -22.78
C GLY A 128 -20.22 -0.88 -23.91
N VAL A 129 -20.60 -2.16 -23.98
CA VAL A 129 -21.21 -2.77 -25.18
C VAL A 129 -22.72 -3.05 -25.08
N GLY A 130 -23.34 -3.00 -23.90
CA GLY A 130 -24.60 -3.72 -23.69
C GLY A 130 -25.81 -2.92 -23.22
N SER A 131 -25.84 -2.53 -21.96
CA SER A 131 -26.98 -1.90 -21.27
C SER A 131 -26.52 -1.56 -19.85
N SER A 132 -26.79 -0.34 -19.37
CA SER A 132 -26.37 0.21 -18.06
C SER A 132 -24.86 0.16 -17.76
N PRO A 133 -24.11 1.25 -18.01
CA PRO A 133 -22.67 1.31 -17.76
C PRO A 133 -22.29 1.26 -16.26
N LEU A 134 -23.20 1.56 -15.35
CA LEU A 134 -22.90 1.69 -13.92
C LEU A 134 -22.64 0.34 -13.24
N ALA A 135 -23.53 -0.64 -13.39
CA ALA A 135 -23.47 -1.87 -12.60
C ALA A 135 -22.15 -2.66 -12.74
N PRO A 136 -21.58 -2.78 -13.94
CA PRO A 136 -20.34 -3.53 -14.08
C PRO A 136 -19.09 -2.71 -13.77
N ILE A 137 -19.14 -1.37 -13.91
CA ILE A 137 -18.09 -0.48 -13.39
C ILE A 137 -17.97 -0.70 -11.89
N VAL A 138 -19.09 -0.67 -11.16
CA VAL A 138 -19.14 -0.89 -9.72
C VAL A 138 -18.63 -2.28 -9.34
N THR A 139 -19.08 -3.32 -10.04
CA THR A 139 -18.67 -4.71 -9.77
C THR A 139 -17.18 -4.92 -10.08
N GLY A 140 -16.70 -4.38 -11.20
CA GLY A 140 -15.30 -4.47 -11.58
C GLY A 140 -14.39 -3.65 -10.66
N ARG A 141 -14.88 -2.53 -10.12
CA ARG A 141 -14.19 -1.73 -9.08
C ARG A 141 -14.08 -2.49 -7.77
N LEU A 142 -15.11 -3.22 -7.37
CA LEU A 142 -15.03 -4.09 -6.19
C LEU A 142 -13.93 -5.16 -6.36
N ILE A 143 -13.92 -5.84 -7.51
CA ILE A 143 -12.95 -6.90 -7.82
C ILE A 143 -11.53 -6.33 -7.94
N ALA A 144 -11.37 -5.21 -8.65
CA ALA A 144 -10.10 -4.50 -8.74
C ALA A 144 -9.60 -4.06 -7.36
N GLY A 145 -10.49 -3.57 -6.50
CA GLY A 145 -10.19 -3.20 -5.12
C GLY A 145 -9.64 -4.38 -4.31
N ILE A 146 -10.21 -5.58 -4.47
CA ILE A 146 -9.66 -6.79 -3.84
C ILE A 146 -8.22 -7.01 -4.28
N GLY A 147 -7.93 -6.94 -5.58
CA GLY A 147 -6.56 -7.09 -6.12
C GLY A 147 -5.57 -6.07 -5.53
N VAL A 148 -5.96 -4.79 -5.48
CA VAL A 148 -5.12 -3.71 -4.91
C VAL A 148 -4.90 -3.91 -3.41
N GLY A 149 -5.91 -4.37 -2.67
CA GLY A 149 -5.80 -4.70 -1.25
C GLY A 149 -4.77 -5.81 -0.99
N PHE A 150 -4.74 -6.83 -1.85
CA PHE A 150 -3.72 -7.88 -1.81
C PHE A 150 -2.32 -7.34 -2.06
N GLU A 151 -2.13 -6.53 -3.10
CA GLU A 151 -0.82 -5.96 -3.41
C GLU A 151 -0.31 -5.08 -2.26
N SER A 152 -1.15 -4.19 -1.71
CA SER A 152 -0.76 -3.30 -0.61
C SER A 152 -0.38 -4.06 0.66
N ALA A 153 -1.13 -5.09 1.05
CA ALA A 153 -0.80 -5.92 2.22
C ALA A 153 0.54 -6.65 2.04
N VAL A 154 0.79 -7.20 0.84
CA VAL A 154 2.04 -7.91 0.54
C VAL A 154 3.24 -6.95 0.53
N VAL A 155 3.10 -5.73 0.01
CA VAL A 155 4.16 -4.70 0.06
C VAL A 155 4.57 -4.43 1.52
N ILE A 156 3.60 -4.25 2.42
CA ILE A 156 3.87 -4.03 3.85
C ILE A 156 4.57 -5.24 4.46
N LEU A 157 4.09 -6.46 4.18
CA LEU A 157 4.70 -7.69 4.69
C LEU A 157 6.15 -7.86 4.19
N TYR A 158 6.42 -7.56 2.92
CA TYR A 158 7.78 -7.58 2.35
C TYR A 158 8.68 -6.54 3.01
N MET A 159 8.18 -5.32 3.26
CA MET A 159 8.92 -4.31 4.01
C MET A 159 9.27 -4.81 5.41
N SER A 160 8.32 -5.41 6.14
CA SER A 160 8.56 -5.95 7.48
C SER A 160 9.60 -7.06 7.49
N GLU A 161 9.60 -7.95 6.49
CA GLU A 161 10.63 -8.99 6.37
C GLU A 161 12.03 -8.42 6.13
N ILE A 162 12.13 -7.36 5.34
CA ILE A 162 13.44 -6.81 4.93
C ILE A 162 13.96 -5.83 5.99
N VAL A 163 13.07 -5.13 6.68
CA VAL A 163 13.38 -4.32 7.88
C VAL A 163 13.75 -5.22 9.07
N SER A 164 13.25 -6.44 9.15
CA SER A 164 13.59 -7.38 10.24
C SER A 164 15.04 -7.93 10.22
N ILE A 165 15.93 -7.33 9.41
CA ILE A 165 17.37 -7.63 9.45
C ILE A 165 18.19 -6.34 9.62
N PRO A 166 18.40 -5.91 10.88
CA PRO A 166 19.70 -5.50 11.33
C PRO A 166 20.22 -6.57 12.29
N ALA A 167 21.08 -7.45 11.77
CA ALA A 167 21.76 -8.47 12.57
C ALA A 167 22.66 -7.87 13.69
N SER A 168 22.83 -6.55 13.77
CA SER A 168 23.67 -5.90 14.79
C SER A 168 22.98 -5.64 16.13
N LEU A 169 21.68 -5.88 16.27
CA LEU A 169 20.93 -5.74 17.54
C LEU A 169 20.34 -7.05 18.07
N ARG A 170 20.68 -8.21 17.46
CA ARG A 170 20.47 -9.50 18.12
C ARG A 170 21.49 -9.58 19.25
N ILE A 171 21.15 -9.02 20.42
CA ILE A 171 21.90 -9.20 21.65
C ILE A 171 22.21 -10.69 21.75
N PRO A 172 23.49 -11.12 21.75
CA PRO A 172 23.81 -12.50 21.98
C PRO A 172 23.29 -12.80 23.38
N SER A 173 22.32 -13.71 23.49
CA SER A 173 22.00 -14.36 24.74
C SER A 173 23.20 -15.22 25.15
N ALA A 174 24.27 -14.58 25.60
CA ALA A 174 25.41 -15.18 26.26
C ALA A 174 25.16 -15.12 27.78
N ILE A 175 24.27 -16.00 28.25
CA ILE A 175 24.28 -16.49 29.62
C ILE A 175 24.09 -18.01 29.52
N HIS A 176 25.20 -18.71 29.28
CA HIS A 176 25.50 -19.99 29.92
C HIS A 176 27.01 -20.28 29.83
#